data_AF-A0A6N7QCY1-F1
#
_entry.id   AF-A0A6N7QCY1-F1
#
_cell.length_a   1.000
_cell.length_b   1.000
_cell.length_c   1.000
_cell.angle_alpha   90.00
_cell.angle_beta   90.00
_cell.angle_gamma   90.00
#
_symmetry.space_group_name_H-M   'P 1'
#
loop_
_entity.id
_entity.type
_entity.pdbx_description
1 polymer ?
#
loop_
_entity_poly.entity_id
_entity_poly.type
_entity_poly.pdbx_seq_one_letter_code
_entity_poly.pdbx_strand_id
1 'polypeptide(L)'
;MNKTDALTFLRAQQPLPDDDQLTQDLIDAYDAARRLFLAAPDHAALPLFLRSFGKGDGWGVYPLVEDLFHACSRGEAIVAIREALEDPRLPGGSRYWVTQLAAAFADPTLRAGLALSLRSEHPDTREAAEMALEMLDQHAAR
;
A
#
# COMPACT_ATOMS: atom_id res chain seq x y z
N MET A 1 6.22 12.48 -16.67
CA MET A 1 5.76 11.10 -16.92
C MET A 1 4.30 11.16 -17.39
N ASN A 2 3.89 10.38 -18.39
CA ASN A 2 2.48 10.23 -18.78
C ASN A 2 1.85 8.97 -18.16
N LYS A 3 0.54 8.77 -18.32
CA LYS A 3 -0.20 7.64 -17.73
C LYS A 3 0.31 6.26 -18.16
N THR A 4 0.59 6.08 -19.45
CA THR A 4 1.10 4.81 -20.00
C THR A 4 2.48 4.49 -19.45
N ASP A 5 3.35 5.49 -19.40
CA ASP A 5 4.70 5.36 -18.84
C ASP A 5 4.63 5.01 -17.35
N ALA A 6 3.73 5.67 -16.60
CA ALA A 6 3.54 5.43 -15.17
C ALA A 6 3.06 4.01 -14.87
N LEU A 7 2.06 3.52 -15.61
CA LEU A 7 1.60 2.13 -15.46
C LEU A 7 2.69 1.13 -15.86
N THR A 8 3.47 1.43 -16.89
CA THR A 8 4.57 0.57 -17.33
C THR A 8 5.67 0.50 -16.27
N PHE A 9 6.05 1.66 -15.72
CA PHE A 9 6.99 1.78 -14.63
C PHE A 9 6.52 0.98 -13.39
N LEU A 10 5.30 1.24 -12.92
CA LEU A 10 4.76 0.56 -11.74
C LEU A 10 4.71 -0.96 -11.93
N ARG A 11 4.33 -1.47 -13.10
CA ARG A 11 4.36 -2.91 -13.41
C ARG A 11 5.75 -3.52 -13.37
N ALA A 12 6.78 -2.76 -13.71
CA ALA A 12 8.17 -3.22 -13.62
C ALA A 12 8.69 -3.23 -12.16
N GLN A 13 8.08 -2.43 -11.27
CA GLN A 13 8.48 -2.29 -9.87
C GLN A 13 7.47 -2.99 -8.94
N GLN A 14 7.55 -4.33 -8.85
CA GLN A 14 6.60 -5.15 -8.08
C GLN A 14 7.35 -6.18 -7.18
N PRO A 15 8.15 -5.73 -6.19
CA PRO A 15 8.23 -4.37 -5.66
C PRO A 15 9.38 -3.52 -6.23
N LEU A 16 9.50 -2.26 -5.79
CA LEU A 16 10.75 -1.51 -5.84
C LEU A 16 11.84 -2.23 -5.00
N PRO A 17 13.13 -1.96 -5.27
CA PRO A 17 14.24 -2.37 -4.40
C PRO A 17 14.10 -1.84 -2.98
N ASP A 18 14.83 -2.46 -2.05
CA ASP A 18 14.97 -2.01 -0.67
C ASP A 18 15.69 -0.65 -0.60
N ASP A 19 15.50 0.10 0.49
CA ASP A 19 16.03 1.47 0.64
C ASP A 19 17.55 1.60 0.39
N ASP A 20 18.34 0.55 0.68
CA ASP A 20 19.79 0.52 0.47
C ASP A 20 20.20 0.30 -0.99
N GLN A 21 19.25 -0.10 -1.85
CA GLN A 21 19.40 -0.32 -3.28
C GLN A 21 18.66 0.70 -4.13
N LEU A 22 17.90 1.61 -3.50
CA LEU A 22 17.21 2.69 -4.21
C LEU A 22 18.20 3.67 -4.84
N THR A 23 17.79 4.22 -5.98
CA THR A 23 18.47 5.34 -6.63
C THR A 23 17.53 6.54 -6.70
N GLN A 24 18.11 7.73 -6.81
CA GLN A 24 17.34 8.98 -6.94
C GLN A 24 16.40 8.92 -8.15
N ASP A 25 16.88 8.46 -9.30
CA ASP A 25 16.08 8.36 -10.52
C ASP A 25 14.86 7.43 -10.34
N LEU A 26 15.03 6.33 -9.60
CA LEU A 26 13.96 5.36 -9.37
C LEU A 26 12.87 5.95 -8.47
N ILE A 27 13.27 6.59 -7.37
CA ILE A 27 12.31 7.15 -6.42
C ILE A 27 11.63 8.41 -6.97
N ASP A 28 12.35 9.23 -7.76
CA ASP A 28 11.76 10.37 -8.46
C ASP A 28 10.73 9.92 -9.49
N ALA A 29 11.01 8.82 -10.22
CA ALA A 29 10.04 8.22 -11.14
C ALA A 29 8.81 7.68 -10.40
N TYR A 30 9.00 7.06 -9.23
CA TYR A 30 7.92 6.57 -8.39
C TYR A 30 7.05 7.70 -7.83
N ASP A 31 7.65 8.77 -7.29
CA ASP A 31 6.91 9.94 -6.82
C ASP A 31 6.20 10.66 -7.96
N ALA A 32 6.79 10.72 -9.16
CA ALA A 32 6.14 11.27 -10.34
C ALA A 32 4.90 10.45 -10.76
N ALA A 33 4.98 9.11 -10.71
CA ALA A 33 3.83 8.23 -10.94
C ALA A 33 2.74 8.45 -9.89
N ARG A 34 3.12 8.51 -8.60
CA ARG A 34 2.20 8.77 -7.48
C ARG A 34 1.47 10.09 -7.64
N ARG A 35 2.17 11.19 -7.91
CA ARG A 35 1.58 12.51 -8.13
C ARG A 35 0.63 12.55 -9.33
N LEU A 36 0.95 11.81 -10.39
CA LEU A 36 0.10 11.72 -11.57
C LEU A 36 -1.26 11.09 -11.23
N PHE A 37 -1.25 9.95 -10.53
CA PHE A 37 -2.49 9.27 -10.14
C PHE A 37 -3.20 9.96 -8.96
N LEU A 38 -2.48 10.71 -8.12
CA LEU A 38 -3.10 11.54 -7.09
C LEU A 38 -3.96 12.65 -7.71
N ALA A 39 -3.48 13.28 -8.78
CA ALA A 39 -4.22 14.33 -9.49
C ALA A 39 -5.39 13.78 -10.32
N ALA A 40 -5.27 12.55 -10.81
CA ALA A 40 -6.30 11.87 -11.59
C ALA A 40 -6.30 10.36 -11.28
N PRO A 41 -7.04 9.93 -10.23
CA PRO A 41 -7.06 8.53 -9.80
C PRO A 41 -7.48 7.56 -10.91
N ASP A 42 -6.82 6.40 -10.93
CA ASP A 42 -7.16 5.30 -11.82
C ASP A 42 -7.11 3.97 -11.05
N HIS A 43 -8.23 3.24 -11.09
CA HIS A 43 -8.36 1.92 -10.48
C HIS A 43 -7.24 0.95 -10.91
N ALA A 44 -6.73 1.07 -12.15
CA ALA A 44 -5.71 0.18 -12.67
C ALA A 44 -4.33 0.38 -12.01
N ALA A 45 -4.11 1.52 -11.36
CA ALA A 45 -2.87 1.84 -10.67
C ALA A 45 -2.86 1.36 -9.21
N LEU A 46 -4.03 1.27 -8.55
CA LEU A 46 -4.15 0.88 -7.14
C LEU A 46 -3.45 -0.44 -6.80
N PRO A 47 -3.73 -1.57 -7.49
CA PRO A 47 -3.06 -2.83 -7.17
C PRO A 47 -1.56 -2.77 -7.44
N LEU A 48 -1.09 -1.91 -8.35
CA LEU A 48 0.34 -1.76 -8.62
C LEU A 48 1.03 -1.02 -7.47
N PHE A 49 0.43 0.05 -6.94
CA PHE A 49 0.97 0.73 -5.76
C PHE A 49 1.02 -0.19 -4.53
N LEU A 50 -0.06 -0.93 -4.26
CA LEU A 50 -0.13 -1.84 -3.10
C LEU A 50 0.92 -2.95 -3.11
N ARG A 51 1.53 -3.24 -4.25
CA ARG A 51 2.57 -4.28 -4.42
C ARG A 51 3.96 -3.71 -4.72
N SER A 52 4.09 -2.39 -4.74
CA SER A 52 5.31 -1.70 -5.16
C SER A 52 6.30 -1.49 -4.02
N PHE A 53 5.92 -1.72 -2.77
CA PHE A 53 6.76 -1.37 -1.63
C PHE A 53 7.84 -2.44 -1.39
N GLY A 54 9.10 -2.03 -1.51
CA GLY A 54 10.28 -2.74 -1.02
C GLY A 54 10.42 -2.62 0.50
N LYS A 55 11.53 -3.10 1.05
CA LYS A 55 11.81 -2.92 2.48
C LYS A 55 12.26 -1.48 2.77
N GLY A 56 11.70 -0.92 3.85
CA GLY A 56 11.98 0.46 4.27
C GLY A 56 10.80 1.38 3.98
N ASP A 57 11.07 2.68 3.83
CA ASP A 57 10.02 3.70 3.65
C ASP A 57 10.06 4.39 2.28
N GLY A 58 10.91 3.92 1.36
CA GLY A 58 11.07 4.51 0.05
C GLY A 58 11.62 5.92 0.14
N TRP A 59 12.55 6.16 1.06
CA TRP A 59 13.09 7.48 1.42
C TRP A 59 11.97 8.48 1.76
N GLY A 60 10.95 8.00 2.48
CA GLY A 60 9.77 8.75 2.91
C GLY A 60 8.65 8.90 1.88
N VAL A 61 8.76 8.30 0.68
CA VAL A 61 7.71 8.40 -0.36
C VAL A 61 6.58 7.40 -0.15
N TYR A 62 6.84 6.23 0.45
CA TYR A 62 5.81 5.20 0.65
C TYR A 62 4.61 5.67 1.51
N PRO A 63 4.81 6.38 2.64
CA PRO A 63 3.69 6.98 3.39
C PRO A 63 2.79 7.88 2.53
N LEU A 64 3.37 8.61 1.57
CA LEU A 64 2.64 9.56 0.72
C LEU A 64 1.71 8.87 -0.28
N VAL A 65 1.80 7.55 -0.43
CA VAL A 65 0.87 6.77 -1.25
C VAL A 65 -0.52 6.74 -0.60
N GLU A 66 -0.62 6.90 0.72
CA GLU A 66 -1.92 7.00 1.40
C GLU A 66 -2.80 8.12 0.82
N ASP A 67 -2.22 9.28 0.47
CA ASP A 67 -2.93 10.40 -0.15
C ASP A 67 -3.67 9.98 -1.43
N LEU A 68 -3.08 9.09 -2.23
CA LEU A 68 -3.69 8.57 -3.45
C LEU A 68 -4.96 7.79 -3.14
N PHE A 69 -4.93 6.96 -2.09
CA PHE A 69 -6.08 6.14 -1.70
C PHE A 69 -7.20 7.00 -1.12
N HIS A 70 -6.88 8.07 -0.38
CA HIS A 70 -7.87 9.05 0.09
C HIS A 70 -8.48 9.88 -1.06
N ALA A 71 -7.75 10.08 -2.15
CA ALA A 71 -8.28 10.73 -3.36
C ALA A 71 -9.22 9.82 -4.19
N CYS A 72 -9.17 8.51 -3.98
CA CYS A 72 -10.09 7.55 -4.61
C CYS A 72 -11.45 7.53 -3.90
N SER A 73 -12.44 6.86 -4.51
CA SER A 73 -13.63 6.53 -3.73
C SER A 73 -13.24 5.56 -2.61
N ARG A 74 -13.79 5.79 -1.41
CA ARG A 74 -13.50 4.95 -0.24
C ARG A 74 -13.77 3.46 -0.50
N GLY A 75 -14.85 3.15 -1.22
CA GLY A 75 -15.21 1.79 -1.59
C GLY A 75 -14.16 1.11 -2.48
N GLU A 76 -13.68 1.80 -3.51
CA GLU A 76 -12.62 1.28 -4.39
C GLU A 76 -11.30 1.07 -3.63
N ALA A 77 -10.93 2.02 -2.77
CA ALA A 77 -9.74 1.89 -1.92
C ALA A 77 -9.82 0.66 -1.00
N ILE A 78 -10.94 0.47 -0.30
CA ILE A 78 -11.14 -0.69 0.59
C ILE A 78 -11.08 -2.01 -0.20
N VAL A 79 -11.71 -2.07 -1.38
CA VAL A 79 -11.67 -3.27 -2.23
C VAL A 79 -10.24 -3.60 -2.63
N ALA A 80 -9.47 -2.62 -3.11
CA ALA A 80 -8.08 -2.82 -3.51
C ALA A 80 -7.19 -3.25 -2.33
N ILE A 81 -7.33 -2.60 -1.16
CA ILE A 81 -6.58 -2.94 0.06
C ILE A 81 -6.90 -4.36 0.52
N ARG A 82 -8.19 -4.75 0.52
CA ARG A 82 -8.63 -6.10 0.88
C ARG A 82 -7.98 -7.14 -0.02
N GLU A 83 -8.10 -6.96 -1.34
CA GLU A 83 -7.54 -7.88 -2.34
C GLU A 83 -6.02 -8.05 -2.17
N ALA A 84 -5.31 -6.97 -1.87
CA ALA A 84 -3.87 -7.03 -1.60
C ALA A 84 -3.56 -7.82 -0.31
N LEU A 85 -4.21 -7.49 0.81
CA LEU A 85 -3.95 -8.16 2.10
C LEU A 85 -4.25 -9.66 2.07
N GLU A 86 -5.31 -10.04 1.36
CA GLU A 86 -5.76 -11.43 1.22
C GLU A 86 -4.88 -12.26 0.28
N ASP A 87 -4.05 -11.64 -0.58
CA ASP A 87 -3.09 -12.38 -1.42
C ASP A 87 -1.90 -12.86 -0.57
N PRO A 88 -1.71 -14.19 -0.38
CA PRO A 88 -0.58 -14.71 0.38
C PRO A 88 0.78 -14.42 -0.28
N ARG A 89 0.81 -14.04 -1.56
CA ARG A 89 2.04 -13.72 -2.31
C ARG A 89 2.41 -12.25 -2.28
N LEU A 90 1.71 -11.43 -1.49
CA LEU A 90 2.06 -10.02 -1.30
C LEU A 90 3.50 -9.91 -0.74
N PRO A 91 4.43 -9.17 -1.39
CA PRO A 91 5.80 -9.01 -0.90
C PRO A 91 5.86 -8.48 0.54
N GLY A 92 6.91 -8.81 1.29
CA GLY A 92 7.00 -8.47 2.72
C GLY A 92 6.87 -6.97 3.01
N GLY A 93 7.64 -6.12 2.32
CA GLY A 93 7.53 -4.66 2.45
C GLY A 93 6.15 -4.14 2.08
N SER A 94 5.56 -4.68 1.02
CA SER A 94 4.18 -4.38 0.63
C SER A 94 3.16 -4.82 1.67
N ARG A 95 3.31 -5.99 2.28
CA ARG A 95 2.42 -6.44 3.35
C ARG A 95 2.45 -5.49 4.53
N TYR A 96 3.62 -5.00 4.92
CA TYR A 96 3.74 -4.00 5.98
C TYR A 96 2.97 -2.71 5.63
N TRP A 97 3.28 -2.09 4.48
CA TRP A 97 2.66 -0.80 4.10
C TRP A 97 1.16 -0.90 3.81
N VAL A 98 0.69 -2.00 3.21
CA VAL A 98 -0.75 -2.23 3.01
C VAL A 98 -1.47 -2.46 4.35
N THR A 99 -0.80 -3.07 5.33
CA THR A 99 -1.34 -3.23 6.70
C THR A 99 -1.50 -1.87 7.39
N GLN A 100 -0.50 -0.99 7.26
CA GLN A 100 -0.59 0.39 7.76
C GLN A 100 -1.73 1.16 7.09
N LEU A 101 -1.85 1.05 5.76
CA LEU A 101 -2.93 1.68 5.00
C LEU A 101 -4.31 1.17 5.43
N ALA A 102 -4.44 -0.13 5.74
CA ALA A 102 -5.69 -0.69 6.24
C ALA A 102 -6.13 -0.08 7.58
N ALA A 103 -5.19 0.33 8.45
CA ALA A 103 -5.51 1.04 9.68
C ALA A 103 -6.14 2.43 9.40
N ALA A 104 -5.64 3.15 8.39
CA ALA A 104 -6.19 4.45 7.99
C ALA A 104 -7.61 4.34 7.41
N PHE A 105 -7.93 3.22 6.75
CA PHE A 105 -9.26 2.98 6.21
C PHE A 105 -10.21 2.34 7.22
N ALA A 106 -9.72 1.55 8.17
CA ALA A 106 -10.49 0.97 9.27
C ALA A 106 -11.86 0.35 8.85
N ASP A 107 -11.90 -0.44 7.78
CA ASP A 107 -13.11 -1.14 7.34
C ASP A 107 -13.16 -2.61 7.79
N PRO A 108 -14.28 -3.10 8.37
CA PRO A 108 -14.38 -4.48 8.88
C PRO A 108 -14.10 -5.57 7.85
N THR A 109 -14.29 -5.30 6.56
CA THR A 109 -13.99 -6.26 5.48
C THR A 109 -12.49 -6.54 5.33
N LEU A 110 -11.62 -5.73 5.94
CA LEU A 110 -10.16 -5.90 5.92
C LEU A 110 -9.65 -6.91 6.95
N ARG A 111 -10.51 -7.33 7.91
CA ARG A 111 -10.11 -8.18 9.05
C ARG A 111 -9.48 -9.51 8.63
N ALA A 112 -9.99 -10.15 7.58
CA ALA A 112 -9.44 -11.43 7.09
C ALA A 112 -8.01 -11.27 6.56
N GLY A 113 -7.78 -10.21 5.78
CA GLY A 113 -6.46 -9.83 5.29
C GLY A 113 -5.48 -9.47 6.42
N LEU A 114 -5.93 -8.67 7.40
CA LEU A 114 -5.12 -8.31 8.57
C LEU A 114 -4.71 -9.54 9.41
N ALA A 115 -5.57 -10.56 9.50
CA ALA A 115 -5.23 -11.81 10.17
C ALA A 115 -4.09 -12.57 9.49
N LEU A 116 -3.87 -12.40 8.17
CA LEU A 116 -2.69 -12.91 7.49
C LEU A 116 -1.44 -12.13 7.90
N SER A 117 -1.53 -10.80 7.99
CA SER A 117 -0.42 -9.94 8.44
C SER A 117 0.02 -10.22 9.89
N LEU A 118 -0.91 -10.58 10.78
CA LEU A 118 -0.60 -11.06 12.14
C LEU A 118 0.31 -12.29 12.18
N ARG A 119 0.33 -13.10 11.11
CA ARG A 119 1.17 -14.29 11.01
C ARG A 119 2.48 -14.03 10.26
N SER A 120 2.77 -12.77 9.92
CA SER A 120 4.00 -12.39 9.25
C SER A 120 5.22 -12.77 10.10
N GLU A 121 6.31 -13.19 9.43
CA GLU A 121 7.59 -13.43 10.11
C GLU A 121 8.20 -12.12 10.63
N HIS A 122 7.84 -10.97 10.02
CA HIS A 122 8.31 -9.65 10.41
C HIS A 122 7.52 -9.08 11.61
N PRO A 123 8.18 -8.79 12.76
CA PRO A 123 7.53 -8.24 13.94
C PRO A 123 6.74 -6.96 13.68
N ASP A 124 7.32 -6.00 12.97
CA ASP A 124 6.69 -4.71 12.66
C ASP A 124 5.37 -4.88 11.89
N THR A 125 5.29 -5.89 11.02
CA THR A 125 4.04 -6.21 10.31
C THR A 125 2.98 -6.79 11.25
N ARG A 126 3.39 -7.58 12.24
CA ARG A 126 2.45 -8.10 13.24
C ARG A 126 1.94 -6.99 14.14
N GLU A 127 2.81 -6.12 14.63
CA GLU A 127 2.44 -4.96 15.45
C GLU A 127 1.50 -4.01 14.68
N ALA A 128 1.82 -3.70 13.43
CA ALA A 128 0.94 -2.91 12.57
C ALA A 128 -0.44 -3.57 12.38
N ALA A 129 -0.49 -4.90 12.25
CA ALA A 129 -1.75 -5.63 12.10
C ALA A 129 -2.58 -5.62 13.38
N GLU A 130 -1.95 -5.73 14.55
CA GLU A 130 -2.63 -5.59 15.85
C GLU A 130 -3.26 -4.20 15.97
N MET A 131 -2.49 -3.14 15.72
CA MET A 131 -2.99 -1.77 15.74
C MET A 131 -4.14 -1.55 14.74
N ALA A 132 -4.03 -2.07 13.52
CA ALA A 132 -5.08 -1.95 12.51
C ALA A 132 -6.38 -2.64 12.96
N LEU A 133 -6.29 -3.82 13.59
CA LEU A 133 -7.44 -4.53 14.13
C LEU A 133 -8.09 -3.78 15.30
N GLU A 134 -7.29 -3.16 16.17
CA GLU A 134 -7.82 -2.29 17.24
C GLU A 134 -8.57 -1.08 16.66
N MET A 135 -8.05 -0.46 15.58
CA MET A 135 -8.74 0.64 14.90
C MET A 135 -10.08 0.22 14.31
N LEU A 136 -10.19 -1.02 13.78
CA LEU A 136 -11.46 -1.58 13.32
C LEU A 136 -12.48 -1.68 14.45
N ASP A 137 -12.07 -2.22 15.59
CA ASP A 137 -12.95 -2.46 16.71
C ASP A 137 -13.44 -1.15 17.34
N GLN A 138 -12.60 -0.11 17.36
CA GLN A 138 -13.00 1.23 17.80
C GLN A 138 -14.02 1.89 16.87
N HIS A 139 -13.93 1.66 15.56
CA HIS A 139 -14.89 2.20 14.58
C HIS A 139 -16.22 1.45 14.61
N ALA A 140 -16.21 0.13 14.83
CA ALA A 140 -17.43 -0.66 14.95
C ALA A 140 -18.24 -0.37 16.22
N ALA A 141 -17.61 0.19 17.26
CA ALA A 141 -18.24 0.54 18.53
C ALA A 141 -18.92 1.93 18.53
N ARG A 142 -18.89 2.67 17.42
CA ARG A 142 -19.51 4.00 17.25
C ARG A 142 -20.77 3.92 16.41
#